data_AF-M7T8Q9-F1
#
_entry.id   AF-M7T8Q9-F1
#
_cell.length_a   1.000
_cell.length_b   1.000
_cell.length_c   1.000
_cell.angle_alpha   90.00
_cell.angle_beta   90.00
_cell.angle_gamma   90.00
#
_symmetry.space_group_name_H-M   'P 1'
#
loop_
_entity.id
_entity.type
_entity.pdbx_description
1 polymer ?
#
loop_
_entity_poly.entity_id
_entity_poly.type
_entity_poly.pdbx_seq_one_letter_code
_entity_poly.pdbx_strand_id
1 'polypeptide(L)'
;MSSAPRNGFNVVFEGQRYNLRVFRRYIYPIAYSIGDKEYKIYSDTGRESEIDYEKSENYDLEDPFKRMTMIRLAKAMNCLNCEPGKGRIRECRIVICTNEELSDRPTDGVTWVPFDPERLKPFEEKVRRLEEYVRWENRK
;
A
#
# COMPACT_ATOMS: atom_id res chain seq x y z
N MET A 1 -17.74 -32.23 1.31
CA MET A 1 -17.41 -31.61 0.02
C MET A 1 -16.78 -30.25 0.28
N SER A 2 -15.55 -30.05 -0.20
CA SER A 2 -14.69 -28.90 0.10
C SER A 2 -15.32 -27.56 -0.30
N SER A 3 -15.46 -26.64 0.66
CA SER A 3 -15.59 -25.22 0.35
C SER A 3 -14.21 -24.68 -0.01
N ALA A 4 -13.96 -24.42 -1.29
CA ALA A 4 -12.80 -23.65 -1.73
C ALA A 4 -12.76 -22.28 -1.01
N PRO A 5 -11.58 -21.72 -0.69
CA PRO A 5 -11.51 -20.39 -0.13
C PRO A 5 -12.10 -19.39 -1.13
N ARG A 6 -13.11 -18.64 -0.70
CA ARG A 6 -13.83 -17.63 -1.49
C ARG A 6 -12.95 -16.38 -1.61
N ASN A 7 -12.24 -16.27 -2.73
CA ASN A 7 -11.41 -15.14 -3.20
C ASN A 7 -10.06 -14.90 -2.46
N GLY A 8 -9.01 -14.63 -3.24
CA GLY A 8 -7.63 -14.41 -2.78
C GLY A 8 -6.56 -14.99 -3.72
N PHE A 9 -5.30 -14.56 -3.57
CA PHE A 9 -4.18 -15.18 -4.29
C PHE A 9 -3.65 -16.38 -3.52
N ASN A 10 -3.62 -17.54 -4.17
CA ASN A 10 -2.89 -18.69 -3.64
C ASN A 10 -1.38 -18.46 -3.81
N VAL A 11 -0.67 -18.37 -2.70
CA VAL A 11 0.78 -18.11 -2.67
C VAL A 11 1.49 -19.12 -1.78
N VAL A 12 2.72 -19.46 -2.15
CA VAL A 12 3.61 -20.30 -1.34
C VAL A 12 4.74 -19.42 -0.83
N PHE A 13 4.83 -19.27 0.49
CA PHE A 13 5.85 -18.45 1.14
C PHE A 13 6.43 -19.22 2.32
N GLU A 14 7.76 -19.27 2.45
CA GLU A 14 8.45 -19.99 3.54
C GLU A 14 8.00 -21.46 3.70
N GLY A 15 7.72 -22.15 2.58
CA GLY A 15 7.27 -23.54 2.58
C GLY A 15 5.81 -23.74 2.99
N GLN A 16 5.08 -22.67 3.31
CA GLN A 16 3.69 -22.70 3.73
C GLN A 16 2.77 -22.15 2.63
N ARG A 17 1.59 -22.75 2.47
CA ARG A 17 0.54 -22.25 1.56
C ARG A 17 -0.34 -21.23 2.28
N TYR A 18 -0.58 -20.12 1.60
CA TYR A 18 -1.43 -19.04 2.07
C TYR A 18 -2.48 -18.66 1.04
N ASN A 19 -3.66 -18.26 1.52
CA ASN A 19 -4.62 -17.47 0.78
C ASN A 19 -4.36 -15.99 1.11
N LEU A 20 -3.85 -15.21 0.16
CA LEU A 20 -3.54 -13.80 0.34
C LEU A 20 -4.74 -12.93 -0.02
N ARG A 21 -5.31 -12.30 1.01
CA ARG A 21 -6.37 -11.29 0.95
C ARG A 21 -5.72 -9.91 0.85
N VAL A 22 -6.05 -9.15 -0.20
CA VAL A 22 -5.41 -7.86 -0.48
C VAL A 22 -6.45 -6.76 -0.45
N PHE A 23 -6.20 -5.73 0.35
CA PHE A 23 -7.07 -4.57 0.51
C PHE A 23 -6.33 -3.31 0.07
N ARG A 24 -7.01 -2.39 -0.60
CA ARG A 24 -6.49 -1.04 -0.87
C ARG A 24 -6.90 -0.09 0.25
N ARG A 25 -5.95 0.64 0.83
CA ARG A 25 -6.21 1.83 1.64
C ARG A 25 -6.43 3.01 0.71
N TYR A 26 -7.49 3.78 0.93
CA TYR A 26 -7.73 5.00 0.15
C TYR A 26 -7.12 6.20 0.86
N ILE A 27 -6.14 6.82 0.21
CA ILE A 27 -5.49 8.03 0.68
C ILE A 27 -5.80 9.13 -0.34
N TYR A 28 -6.50 10.17 0.10
CA TYR A 28 -7.08 11.18 -0.78
C TYR A 28 -6.07 12.29 -1.10
N PRO A 29 -5.85 12.64 -2.39
CA PRO A 29 -4.99 13.75 -2.75
C PRO A 29 -5.69 15.09 -2.49
N ILE A 30 -5.00 15.99 -1.81
CA ILE A 30 -5.40 17.37 -1.57
C ILE A 30 -4.44 18.26 -2.38
N ALA A 31 -4.99 19.08 -3.27
CA ALA A 31 -4.21 20.10 -3.97
C ALA A 31 -3.77 21.18 -2.98
N TYR A 32 -2.47 21.50 -2.99
CA TYR A 32 -1.87 22.51 -2.13
C TYR A 32 -0.94 23.41 -2.95
N SER A 33 -1.19 24.71 -2.94
CA SER A 33 -0.44 25.68 -3.73
C SER A 33 0.66 26.32 -2.88
N ILE A 34 1.88 26.38 -3.44
CA ILE A 34 3.02 27.11 -2.86
C ILE A 34 3.55 28.05 -3.96
N GLY A 35 3.25 29.35 -3.84
CA GLY A 35 3.47 30.32 -4.91
C GLY A 35 2.62 29.96 -6.13
N ASP A 36 3.24 29.92 -7.31
CA ASP A 36 2.58 29.61 -8.58
C ASP A 36 2.56 28.09 -8.91
N LYS A 37 3.04 27.24 -8.00
CA LYS A 37 3.11 25.78 -8.20
C LYS A 37 2.07 25.06 -7.34
N GLU A 38 1.42 24.07 -7.93
CA GLU A 38 0.49 23.16 -7.24
C GLU A 38 1.16 21.83 -6.93
N TYR A 39 0.94 21.33 -5.71
CA TYR A 39 1.45 20.07 -5.21
C TYR A 39 0.30 19.21 -4.67
N LYS A 40 0.51 17.90 -4.62
CA LYS A 40 -0.43 16.96 -3.98
C LYS A 40 0.04 16.62 -2.57
N ILE A 41 -0.84 16.76 -1.60
CA ILE A 41 -0.65 16.26 -0.24
C ILE A 41 -1.70 15.19 0.02
N TYR A 42 -1.26 14.02 0.45
CA TYR A 42 -2.14 12.87 0.64
C TYR A 42 -2.66 12.80 2.08
N SER A 43 -3.98 12.70 2.24
CA SER A 43 -4.68 12.58 3.53
C SER A 43 -5.38 11.24 3.66
N ASP A 44 -5.16 10.54 4.76
CA ASP A 44 -5.76 9.22 4.99
C ASP A 44 -7.27 9.33 5.24
N THR A 45 -8.06 8.49 4.55
CA THR A 45 -9.52 8.53 4.64
C THR A 45 -10.12 7.55 5.64
N GLY A 46 -9.33 6.64 6.19
CA GLY A 46 -9.88 5.55 7.01
C GLY A 46 -10.45 4.37 6.20
N ARG A 47 -10.67 4.56 4.89
CA ARG A 47 -11.41 3.60 4.08
C ARG A 47 -10.50 2.55 3.47
N GLU A 48 -10.96 1.31 3.52
CA GLU A 48 -10.32 0.17 2.90
C GLU A 48 -11.35 -0.62 2.09
N SER A 49 -10.94 -1.15 0.95
CA SER A 49 -11.73 -2.14 0.21
C SER A 49 -10.86 -3.29 -0.23
N GLU A 50 -11.43 -4.48 -0.28
CA GLU A 50 -10.78 -5.58 -0.96
C GLU A 50 -10.62 -5.25 -2.45
N ILE A 51 -9.50 -5.66 -3.04
CA ILE A 51 -9.29 -5.45 -4.48
C ILE A 51 -10.17 -6.41 -5.29
N ASP A 52 -10.44 -6.01 -6.53
CA ASP A 52 -10.99 -6.92 -7.53
C ASP A 52 -9.86 -7.79 -8.10
N TYR A 53 -9.89 -9.08 -7.79
CA TYR A 53 -8.86 -10.05 -8.20
C TYR A 53 -8.84 -10.29 -9.71
N GLU A 54 -9.96 -10.08 -10.40
CA GLU A 54 -10.00 -10.14 -11.87
C GLU A 54 -9.27 -8.96 -12.51
N LYS A 55 -9.00 -7.90 -11.73
CA LYS A 55 -8.31 -6.68 -12.14
C LYS A 55 -6.98 -6.49 -11.42
N SER A 56 -6.31 -7.61 -11.11
CA SER A 56 -5.07 -7.64 -10.34
C SER A 56 -3.89 -6.89 -10.99
N GLU A 57 -3.93 -6.74 -12.31
CA GLU A 57 -2.97 -5.98 -13.12
C GLU A 57 -2.94 -4.49 -12.72
N ASN A 58 -4.07 -3.91 -12.31
CA ASN A 58 -4.13 -2.53 -11.81
C ASN A 58 -3.32 -2.32 -10.52
N TYR A 59 -3.00 -3.42 -9.84
CA TYR A 59 -2.27 -3.45 -8.58
C TYR A 59 -0.87 -4.06 -8.73
N ASP A 60 -0.44 -4.38 -9.96
CA ASP A 60 0.80 -5.10 -10.23
C ASP A 60 0.85 -6.49 -9.56
N LEU A 61 -0.31 -7.13 -9.31
CA LEU A 61 -0.40 -8.40 -8.59
C LEU A 61 -0.69 -9.60 -9.50
N GLU A 62 -0.83 -9.41 -10.82
CA GLU A 62 -0.89 -10.53 -11.77
C GLU A 62 0.42 -11.35 -11.76
N ASP A 63 1.56 -10.69 -11.55
CA ASP A 63 2.87 -11.31 -11.50
C ASP A 63 3.12 -12.00 -10.14
N PRO A 64 3.37 -13.33 -10.11
CA PRO A 64 3.75 -14.04 -8.88
C PRO A 64 4.96 -13.45 -8.14
N PHE A 65 5.94 -12.89 -8.86
CA PHE A 65 7.13 -12.30 -8.25
C PHE A 65 6.80 -10.98 -7.54
N LYS A 66 5.98 -10.12 -8.14
CA LYS A 66 5.50 -8.89 -7.49
C LYS A 66 4.65 -9.21 -6.26
N ARG A 67 3.78 -10.22 -6.33
CA ARG A 67 3.06 -10.75 -5.17
C ARG A 67 4.02 -11.19 -4.06
N MET A 68 5.08 -11.92 -4.40
CA MET A 68 6.07 -12.39 -3.43
C MET A 68 6.83 -11.24 -2.77
N THR A 69 7.24 -10.24 -3.57
CA THR A 69 7.89 -9.02 -3.07
C THR A 69 6.96 -8.28 -2.11
N MET A 70 5.69 -8.12 -2.45
CA MET A 70 4.69 -7.49 -1.60
C MET A 70 4.56 -8.21 -0.24
N ILE A 71 4.48 -9.55 -0.23
CA ILE A 71 4.40 -10.34 1.01
C ILE A 71 5.65 -10.15 1.86
N ARG A 72 6.84 -10.21 1.26
CA ARG A 72 8.12 -10.02 1.97
C ARG A 72 8.22 -8.64 2.60
N LEU A 73 7.84 -7.59 1.87
CA LEU A 73 7.79 -6.23 2.38
C LEU A 73 6.78 -6.09 3.52
N ALA A 74 5.56 -6.62 3.34
CA ALA A 74 4.52 -6.55 4.36
C ALA A 74 4.95 -7.26 5.65
N LYS A 75 5.66 -8.39 5.54
CA LYS A 75 6.23 -9.10 6.70
C LYS A 75 7.33 -8.27 7.37
N ALA A 76 8.26 -7.71 6.59
CA ALA A 76 9.35 -6.88 7.13
C ALA A 76 8.84 -5.62 7.84
N MET A 77 7.70 -5.09 7.38
CA MET A 77 7.03 -3.92 7.97
C MET A 77 6.04 -4.29 9.09
N ASN A 78 5.90 -5.56 9.46
CA ASN A 78 4.88 -6.05 10.41
C ASN A 78 3.43 -5.72 10.03
N CYS A 79 3.13 -5.54 8.74
CA CYS A 79 1.78 -5.27 8.22
C CYS A 79 1.07 -6.53 7.67
N LEU A 80 1.77 -7.67 7.61
CA LEU A 80 1.21 -8.95 7.17
C LEU A 80 0.47 -9.65 8.32
N ASN A 81 -0.86 -9.66 8.27
CA ASN A 81 -1.69 -10.27 9.30
C ASN A 81 -2.13 -11.66 8.86
N CYS A 82 -1.54 -12.71 9.43
CA CYS A 82 -1.90 -14.09 9.10
C CYS A 82 -2.70 -14.73 10.23
N GLU A 83 -3.95 -15.08 9.93
CA GLU A 83 -4.79 -15.83 10.86
C GLU A 83 -4.56 -17.33 10.70
N PRO A 84 -4.64 -18.11 11.79
CA PRO A 84 -4.63 -19.56 11.71
C PRO A 84 -5.89 -20.02 10.95
N GLY A 85 -5.73 -20.31 9.66
CA GLY A 85 -6.82 -20.79 8.80
C GLY A 85 -7.35 -22.16 9.25
N LYS A 86 -8.61 -22.45 8.91
CA LYS A 86 -9.19 -23.79 9.07
C LYS A 86 -8.59 -24.75 8.02
N GLY A 87 -7.48 -25.41 8.36
CA GLY A 87 -6.84 -26.45 7.52
C GLY A 87 -5.35 -26.20 7.23
N ARG A 88 -4.86 -26.71 6.09
CA ARG A 88 -3.45 -26.57 5.67
C ARG A 88 -3.13 -25.23 5.01
N ILE A 89 -4.14 -24.43 4.65
CA ILE A 89 -3.96 -23.12 4.03
C ILE A 89 -4.26 -22.07 5.08
N ARG A 90 -3.29 -21.19 5.34
CA ARG A 90 -3.46 -20.05 6.25
C ARG A 90 -4.01 -18.86 5.47
N GLU A 91 -4.83 -18.04 6.10
CA GLU A 91 -5.28 -16.80 5.47
C GLU A 91 -4.38 -15.66 5.93
N CYS A 92 -3.86 -14.89 4.99
CA CYS A 92 -3.08 -13.69 5.30
C CYS A 92 -3.73 -12.49 4.64
N ARG A 93 -3.79 -11.39 5.39
CA ARG A 93 -4.32 -10.12 4.97
C ARG A 93 -3.19 -9.10 4.84
N ILE A 94 -3.19 -8.37 3.73
CA ILE A 94 -2.36 -7.18 3.54
C ILE A 94 -3.24 -6.01 3.14
N VAL A 95 -2.85 -4.82 3.57
CA VAL A 95 -3.39 -3.56 3.05
C VAL A 95 -2.29 -2.92 2.20
N ILE A 96 -2.64 -2.38 1.04
CA ILE A 96 -1.72 -1.74 0.11
C ILE A 96 -2.15 -0.30 -0.18
N CYS A 97 -1.18 0.52 -0.53
CA CYS A 97 -1.33 1.88 -1.04
C CYS A 97 -0.21 2.14 -2.04
N THR A 98 -0.13 3.33 -2.63
CA THR A 98 1.02 3.71 -3.43
C THR A 98 2.13 4.31 -2.55
N ASN A 99 3.37 4.21 -3.02
CA ASN A 99 4.51 4.89 -2.40
C ASN A 99 4.32 6.42 -2.34
N GLU A 100 3.75 7.00 -3.39
CA GLU A 100 3.46 8.43 -3.48
C GLU A 100 2.48 8.88 -2.37
N GLU A 101 1.45 8.08 -2.10
CA GLU A 101 0.46 8.37 -1.04
C GLU A 101 1.08 8.42 0.37
N LEU A 102 2.20 7.73 0.59
CA LEU A 102 2.97 7.73 1.85
C LEU A 102 4.17 8.70 1.83
N SER A 103 4.42 9.39 0.73
CA SER A 103 5.56 10.29 0.58
C SER A 103 5.19 11.72 1.00
N ASP A 104 6.17 12.43 1.55
CA ASP A 104 6.07 13.88 1.81
C ASP A 104 6.61 14.73 0.63
N ARG A 105 7.08 14.06 -0.42
CA ARG A 105 7.75 14.66 -1.58
C ARG A 105 7.23 14.02 -2.86
N PRO A 106 7.30 14.75 -4.00
CA PRO A 106 7.11 14.14 -5.31
C PRO A 106 8.01 12.92 -5.49
N THR A 107 7.48 11.85 -6.08
CA THR A 107 8.20 10.60 -6.34
C THR A 107 8.35 10.38 -7.84
N ASP A 108 9.51 9.87 -8.29
CA ASP A 108 9.82 9.63 -9.72
C ASP A 108 9.12 8.38 -10.32
N GLY A 109 8.03 7.92 -9.69
CA GLY A 109 7.25 6.78 -10.14
C GLY A 109 6.28 6.29 -9.07
N VAL A 110 5.15 5.73 -9.52
CA VAL A 110 4.09 5.19 -8.67
C VAL A 110 4.23 3.68 -8.59
N THR A 111 4.38 3.14 -7.39
CA THR A 111 4.43 1.70 -7.13
C THR A 111 3.54 1.33 -5.96
N TRP A 112 2.96 0.13 -6.02
CA TRP A 112 2.18 -0.42 -4.93
C TRP A 112 3.10 -0.94 -3.82
N VAL A 113 2.78 -0.58 -2.58
CA VAL A 113 3.52 -0.96 -1.39
C VAL A 113 2.55 -1.38 -0.27
N PRO A 114 3.00 -2.17 0.72
CA PRO A 114 2.22 -2.41 1.92
C PRO A 114 1.95 -1.08 2.64
N PHE A 115 0.70 -0.91 3.06
CA PHE A 115 0.28 0.23 3.86
C PHE A 115 0.72 0.02 5.31
N ASP A 116 1.41 1.02 5.84
CA ASP A 116 1.85 1.10 7.22
C ASP A 116 1.29 2.39 7.84
N PRO A 117 0.38 2.29 8.84
CA PRO A 117 -0.20 3.46 9.47
C PRO A 117 0.83 4.30 10.24
N GLU A 118 1.94 3.73 10.70
CA GLU A 118 2.99 4.48 11.43
C GLU A 118 3.72 5.47 10.52
N ARG A 119 3.66 5.26 9.19
CA ARG A 119 4.23 6.17 8.19
C ARG A 119 3.31 7.35 7.87
N LEU A 120 2.05 7.34 8.33
CA LEU A 120 1.15 8.46 8.15
C LEU A 120 1.56 9.62 9.06
N LYS A 121 2.03 10.69 8.44
CA LYS A 121 2.27 11.95 9.14
C LYS A 121 1.00 12.80 9.19
N PRO A 122 0.82 13.60 10.24
CA PRO A 122 -0.22 14.62 10.28
C PRO A 122 -0.13 15.54 9.06
N PHE A 123 -1.28 16.01 8.57
CA PHE A 123 -1.35 16.88 7.40
C PHE A 123 -0.45 18.12 7.53
N GLU A 124 -0.45 18.75 8.71
CA GLU A 124 0.37 19.92 9.03
C GLU A 124 1.88 19.63 8.90
N GLU A 125 2.33 18.45 9.32
CA GLU A 125 3.73 18.05 9.17
C GLU A 125 4.10 17.83 7.70
N LYS A 126 3.18 17.23 6.91
CA LYS A 126 3.37 17.04 5.47
C LYS A 126 3.50 18.37 4.75
N VAL A 127 2.64 19.34 5.05
CA VAL A 127 2.72 20.72 4.52
C VAL A 127 4.08 21.34 4.85
N ARG A 128 4.50 21.30 6.11
CA ARG A 128 5.78 21.87 6.55
C ARG A 128 6.97 21.27 5.79
N ARG A 129 7.01 19.95 5.63
CA ARG A 129 8.09 19.25 4.92
C ARG A 129 8.10 19.55 3.42
N LEU A 130 6.92 19.70 2.82
CA LEU A 130 6.79 20.10 1.42
C LEU A 130 7.33 21.52 1.23
N GLU A 131 6.95 22.48 2.09
CA GLU A 131 7.46 23.85 2.04
C GLU A 131 8.99 23.92 2.24
N GLU A 132 9.56 23.10 3.13
CA GLU A 132 11.01 22.95 3.27
C GLU A 132 11.68 22.44 1.99
N TYR A 133 11.09 21.42 1.35
CA TYR A 133 11.57 20.87 0.09
C TYR A 133 11.55 21.92 -1.03
N VAL A 134 10.42 22.63 -1.21
CA VAL A 134 10.29 23.67 -2.24
C VAL A 134 11.28 24.81 -2.00
N ARG A 135 11.47 25.24 -0.75
CA ARG A 135 12.47 26.25 -0.39
C ARG A 135 13.89 25.80 -0.72
N TRP A 136 14.21 24.52 -0.51
CA TRP A 136 15.53 23.98 -0.85
C TRP A 136 15.75 23.88 -2.36
N GLU A 137 14.76 23.42 -3.11
CA GLU A 137 14.83 23.34 -4.58
C GLU A 137 15.00 24.71 -5.22
N ASN A 138 14.30 25.74 -4.72
CA ASN A 138 14.42 27.11 -5.23
C ASN A 138 15.77 27.79 -4.89
N ARG A 139 16.62 27.19 -4.03
CA ARG A 139 17.98 27.70 -3.76
C ARG A 139 19.03 27.18 -4.74
N LYS A 140 18.71 26.13 -5.49
CA LYS A 140 19.57 25.59 -6.55
C LYS A 140 19.38 26.37 -7.84
#